data_AF-A0A674BXI1-F1
#
_entry.id   AF-A0A674BXI1-F1
#
_cell.length_a   1.000
_cell.length_b   1.000
_cell.length_c   1.000
_cell.angle_alpha   90.00
_cell.angle_beta   90.00
_cell.angle_gamma   90.00
#
_symmetry.space_group_name_H-M   'P 1'
#
loop_
_entity.id
_entity.type
_entity.pdbx_description
1 polymer ?
#
loop_
_entity_poly.entity_id
_entity_poly.type
_entity_poly.pdbx_seq_one_letter_code
_entity_poly.pdbx_strand_id
1 'polypeptide(L)'
;MTKEDVPVPESSEGDSDLGRHSTLSHSGVARPTIHQVASAPMPTDCEFSFFDPEEPQCREVLFESSTTVPELFAVLRQWVPQVQKNISLIGNEILKRGCGVNDRDGLTDMSLLHYCCKAGAPGIGDADMAASFAQQLLSLGAEPGLRSRWTNMSALHYAAYFDVPQLIRVVLHASQPGEVDTTCSDFDFGTALHIAASNLCSSAVKCLLELGANPTFRGVCHSSVIGTDHQPVEI
;
A
#
# COMPACT_ATOMS: atom_id res chain seq x y z
N MET A 1 77.68 -8.91 -39.57
CA MET A 1 77.93 -10.10 -38.74
C MET A 1 76.61 -10.42 -38.04
N THR A 2 75.77 -11.26 -38.67
CA THR A 2 75.54 -12.70 -38.33
C THR A 2 74.76 -12.82 -37.01
N LYS A 3 73.42 -12.98 -37.04
CA LYS A 3 72.64 -14.26 -37.11
C LYS A 3 72.97 -15.13 -35.88
N GLU A 4 72.02 -15.53 -35.02
CA GLU A 4 70.96 -16.58 -35.15
C GLU A 4 70.21 -16.60 -33.78
N ASP A 5 68.99 -17.12 -33.53
CA ASP A 5 67.90 -17.67 -34.34
C ASP A 5 66.59 -17.75 -33.52
N VAL A 6 65.51 -18.01 -34.26
CA VAL A 6 64.06 -17.99 -33.95
C VAL A 6 63.60 -19.21 -33.11
N PRO A 7 62.37 -19.25 -32.56
CA PRO A 7 61.24 -19.84 -33.32
C PRO A 7 59.87 -19.13 -33.17
N VAL A 8 59.05 -19.20 -34.23
CA VAL A 8 57.57 -19.07 -34.22
C VAL A 8 57.00 -20.50 -34.38
N PRO A 9 55.78 -20.82 -33.89
CA PRO A 9 54.61 -20.75 -34.78
C PRO A 9 53.27 -20.38 -34.10
N GLU A 10 52.27 -20.13 -34.96
CA GLU A 10 50.87 -19.74 -34.76
C GLU A 10 50.00 -20.77 -33.99
N SER A 11 48.88 -20.31 -33.38
CA SER A 11 47.53 -20.88 -33.60
C SER A 11 46.43 -20.28 -32.69
N SER A 12 45.35 -19.83 -33.36
CA SER A 12 43.91 -20.00 -33.08
C SER A 12 43.26 -19.75 -31.70
N GLU A 13 42.15 -19.02 -31.80
CA GLU A 13 40.92 -18.92 -30.98
C GLU A 13 40.71 -19.87 -29.78
N GLY A 14 40.21 -19.30 -28.69
CA GLY A 14 39.66 -20.00 -27.54
C GLY A 14 38.90 -19.05 -26.61
N ASP A 15 37.58 -19.03 -26.76
CA ASP A 15 36.58 -18.50 -25.84
C ASP A 15 36.57 -19.27 -24.50
N SER A 16 35.86 -18.73 -23.49
CA SER A 16 35.67 -19.17 -22.08
C SER A 16 36.63 -18.49 -21.07
N ASP A 17 36.24 -18.07 -19.87
CA ASP A 17 35.02 -18.28 -19.10
C ASP A 17 34.88 -17.18 -18.03
N LEU A 18 33.64 -17.04 -17.58
CA LEU A 18 33.05 -16.12 -16.63
C LEU A 18 33.75 -16.07 -15.27
N GLY A 19 34.07 -14.84 -14.83
CA GLY A 19 34.38 -14.51 -13.43
C GLY A 19 33.40 -13.48 -12.87
N ARG A 20 32.10 -13.67 -13.10
CA ARG A 20 31.04 -12.89 -12.42
C ARG A 20 31.15 -13.15 -10.92
N HIS A 21 31.62 -12.15 -10.19
CA HIS A 21 31.34 -12.03 -8.76
C HIS A 21 29.83 -11.76 -8.61
N SER A 22 29.05 -12.84 -8.65
CA SER A 22 27.67 -12.84 -8.21
C SER A 22 27.66 -12.59 -6.71
N THR A 23 27.48 -11.34 -6.32
CA THR A 23 26.91 -11.03 -5.02
C THR A 23 25.59 -11.77 -4.94
N LEU A 24 25.56 -12.82 -4.13
CA LEU A 24 24.37 -13.60 -3.82
C LEU A 24 23.29 -12.65 -3.33
N SER A 25 22.33 -12.35 -4.20
CA SER A 25 21.12 -11.61 -3.88
C SER A 25 20.35 -12.41 -2.83
N HIS A 26 20.32 -11.89 -1.61
CA HIS A 26 19.32 -12.29 -0.62
C HIS A 26 17.94 -12.19 -1.27
N SER A 27 17.19 -13.30 -1.31
CA SER A 27 15.76 -13.44 -1.64
C SER A 27 15.19 -12.41 -2.64
N GLY A 28 15.00 -12.82 -3.89
CA GLY A 28 14.44 -12.01 -4.97
C GLY A 28 12.97 -11.63 -4.77
N VAL A 29 12.67 -10.79 -3.78
CA VAL A 29 11.40 -10.07 -3.69
C VAL A 29 11.49 -8.92 -4.68
N ALA A 30 10.70 -8.98 -5.76
CA ALA A 30 10.59 -7.88 -6.71
C ALA A 30 10.19 -6.60 -5.95
N ARG A 31 10.85 -5.48 -6.28
CA ARG A 31 10.58 -4.20 -5.64
C ARG A 31 9.10 -3.82 -5.86
N PRO A 32 8.39 -3.32 -4.83
CA PRO A 32 7.01 -2.88 -4.99
C PRO A 32 6.85 -1.88 -6.13
N THR A 33 5.84 -2.11 -6.97
CA THR A 33 5.53 -1.28 -8.13
C THR A 33 4.48 -0.24 -7.76
N ILE A 34 4.63 0.97 -8.32
CA ILE A 34 3.56 1.98 -8.31
C ILE A 34 2.88 1.90 -9.67
N HIS A 35 1.61 1.52 -9.66
CA HIS A 35 0.81 1.37 -10.87
C HIS A 35 0.53 2.73 -11.51
N GLN A 36 0.26 2.77 -12.81
CA GLN A 36 -0.13 4.03 -13.47
C GLN A 36 -1.52 4.47 -13.01
N VAL A 37 -1.84 5.75 -13.19
CA VAL A 37 -3.19 6.26 -12.92
C VAL A 37 -4.11 5.85 -14.07
N ALA A 38 -5.24 5.25 -13.74
CA ALA A 38 -6.34 4.97 -14.66
C ALA A 38 -7.68 5.44 -14.09
N SER A 39 -8.68 5.49 -14.96
CA SER A 39 -10.10 5.69 -14.59
C SER A 39 -10.75 4.35 -14.25
N ALA A 40 -11.86 4.37 -13.52
CA ALA A 40 -12.62 3.15 -13.26
C ALA A 40 -13.24 2.64 -14.59
N PRO A 41 -13.21 1.33 -14.84
CA PRO A 41 -13.68 0.75 -16.09
C PRO A 41 -15.21 0.65 -16.06
N MET A 42 -15.89 1.75 -16.36
CA MET A 42 -17.35 1.81 -16.33
C MET A 42 -17.95 1.13 -17.58
N PRO A 43 -19.00 0.30 -17.45
CA PRO A 43 -19.76 -0.18 -18.60
C PRO A 43 -20.36 0.96 -19.42
N THR A 44 -20.47 0.78 -20.74
CA THR A 44 -20.92 1.82 -21.68
C THR A 44 -22.36 2.30 -21.45
N ASP A 45 -23.22 1.42 -20.92
CA ASP A 45 -24.64 1.71 -20.68
C ASP A 45 -24.96 1.82 -19.18
N CYS A 46 -23.96 2.10 -18.34
CA CYS A 46 -24.19 2.22 -16.90
C CYS A 46 -24.99 3.49 -16.58
N GLU A 47 -26.17 3.31 -15.96
CA GLU A 47 -27.01 4.44 -15.52
C GLU A 47 -26.42 5.21 -14.33
N PHE A 48 -25.47 4.61 -13.61
CA PHE A 48 -24.86 5.17 -12.40
C PHE A 48 -23.46 5.71 -12.64
N SER A 49 -23.06 6.70 -11.84
CA SER A 49 -21.73 7.32 -11.88
C SER A 49 -20.66 6.56 -11.08
N PHE A 50 -20.99 5.40 -10.52
CA PHE A 50 -20.10 4.58 -9.70
C PHE A 50 -20.15 3.11 -10.10
N PHE A 51 -19.05 2.40 -9.85
CA PHE A 51 -18.90 0.99 -10.16
C PHE A 51 -19.56 0.14 -9.08
N ASP A 52 -20.46 -0.75 -9.47
CA ASP A 52 -21.18 -1.63 -8.54
C ASP A 52 -20.83 -3.11 -8.81
N PRO A 53 -19.99 -3.75 -7.98
CA PRO A 53 -19.63 -5.17 -8.13
C PRO A 53 -20.81 -6.16 -7.98
N GLU A 54 -22.01 -5.70 -7.65
CA GLU A 54 -23.22 -6.52 -7.58
C GLU A 54 -24.02 -6.47 -8.90
N GLU A 55 -23.85 -5.40 -9.69
CA GLU A 55 -24.52 -5.23 -10.98
C GLU A 55 -23.90 -6.11 -12.08
N PRO A 56 -24.70 -6.83 -12.90
CA PRO A 56 -24.18 -7.79 -13.89
C PRO A 56 -23.11 -7.23 -14.83
N GLN A 57 -23.32 -6.02 -15.37
CA GLN A 57 -22.38 -5.41 -16.31
C GLN A 57 -21.03 -5.04 -15.66
N CYS A 58 -21.07 -4.49 -14.44
CA CYS A 58 -19.85 -4.19 -13.69
C CYS A 58 -19.14 -5.48 -13.27
N ARG A 59 -19.89 -6.54 -12.95
CA ARG A 59 -19.32 -7.87 -12.66
C ARG A 59 -18.58 -8.46 -13.84
N GLU A 60 -19.15 -8.37 -15.04
CA GLU A 60 -18.48 -8.81 -16.27
C GLU A 60 -17.15 -8.08 -16.45
N VAL A 61 -17.14 -6.75 -16.32
CA VAL A 61 -15.91 -5.95 -16.38
C VAL A 61 -14.93 -6.35 -15.29
N LEU A 62 -15.38 -6.55 -14.04
CA LEU A 62 -14.51 -6.93 -12.93
C LEU A 62 -13.75 -8.25 -13.18
N PHE A 63 -14.40 -9.21 -13.83
CA PHE A 63 -13.81 -10.52 -14.13
C PHE A 63 -13.12 -10.61 -15.49
N GLU A 64 -13.27 -9.60 -16.34
CA GLU A 64 -12.65 -9.58 -17.66
C GLU A 64 -11.12 -9.52 -17.55
N SER A 65 -10.45 -10.36 -18.32
CA SER A 65 -8.98 -10.49 -18.29
C SER A 65 -8.25 -9.25 -18.80
N SER A 66 -8.92 -8.45 -19.63
CA SER A 66 -8.39 -7.20 -20.17
C SER A 66 -8.47 -6.03 -19.18
N THR A 67 -9.32 -6.10 -18.16
CA THR A 67 -9.39 -5.07 -17.11
C THR A 67 -8.12 -5.10 -16.28
N THR A 68 -7.47 -3.94 -16.19
CA THR A 68 -6.11 -3.80 -15.67
C THR A 68 -6.09 -3.52 -14.17
N VAL A 69 -4.94 -3.79 -13.52
CA VAL A 69 -4.73 -3.47 -12.10
C VAL A 69 -4.95 -1.97 -11.79
N PRO A 70 -4.39 -1.00 -12.56
CA PRO A 70 -4.72 0.42 -12.42
C PRO A 70 -6.21 0.77 -12.41
N GLU A 71 -7.00 0.12 -13.29
CA GLU A 71 -8.44 0.35 -13.40
C GLU A 71 -9.18 -0.19 -12.18
N LEU A 72 -8.79 -1.36 -11.67
CA LEU A 72 -9.35 -1.91 -10.43
C LEU A 72 -8.95 -1.09 -9.19
N PHE A 73 -7.74 -0.53 -9.14
CA PHE A 73 -7.42 0.48 -8.12
C PHE A 73 -8.33 1.71 -8.24
N ALA A 74 -8.66 2.16 -9.46
CA ALA A 74 -9.59 3.25 -9.66
C ALA A 74 -11.01 2.94 -9.17
N VAL A 75 -11.44 1.68 -9.23
CA VAL A 75 -12.68 1.22 -8.55
C VAL A 75 -12.55 1.41 -7.03
N LEU A 76 -11.48 0.90 -6.41
CA LEU A 76 -11.25 1.01 -4.96
C LEU A 76 -11.18 2.46 -4.44
N ARG A 77 -10.83 3.42 -5.30
CA ARG A 77 -10.85 4.85 -4.97
C ARG A 77 -12.27 5.38 -4.68
N GLN A 78 -13.31 4.80 -5.26
CA GLN A 78 -14.68 5.29 -5.08
C GLN A 78 -15.20 5.06 -3.65
N TRP A 79 -15.72 6.11 -3.02
CA TRP A 79 -16.27 6.06 -1.67
C TRP A 79 -17.78 5.77 -1.69
N VAL A 80 -18.13 4.55 -2.11
CA VAL A 80 -19.52 4.08 -2.17
C VAL A 80 -19.64 2.71 -1.49
N PRO A 81 -20.77 2.38 -0.83
CA PRO A 81 -20.91 1.14 -0.08
C PRO A 81 -20.64 -0.12 -0.90
N GLN A 82 -21.08 -0.14 -2.16
CA GLN A 82 -20.95 -1.24 -3.10
C GLN A 82 -19.48 -1.65 -3.27
N VAL A 83 -18.60 -0.67 -3.41
CA VAL A 83 -17.15 -0.89 -3.54
C VAL A 83 -16.54 -1.27 -2.19
N GLN A 84 -16.84 -0.51 -1.13
CA GLN A 84 -16.19 -0.72 0.18
C GLN A 84 -16.54 -2.09 0.77
N LYS A 85 -17.80 -2.53 0.65
CA LYS A 85 -18.24 -3.87 1.11
C LYS A 85 -17.67 -5.02 0.28
N ASN A 86 -17.22 -4.75 -0.96
CA ASN A 86 -16.65 -5.75 -1.86
C ASN A 86 -15.11 -5.64 -1.97
N ILE A 87 -14.44 -5.05 -0.97
CA ILE A 87 -12.98 -4.88 -0.96
C ILE A 87 -12.21 -6.19 -1.19
N SER A 88 -12.68 -7.30 -0.60
CA SER A 88 -12.05 -8.62 -0.74
C SER A 88 -12.21 -9.17 -2.15
N LEU A 89 -13.38 -8.99 -2.78
CA LEU A 89 -13.64 -9.41 -4.15
C LEU A 89 -12.74 -8.65 -5.14
N ILE A 90 -12.76 -7.32 -5.08
CA ILE A 90 -11.97 -6.46 -5.98
C ILE A 90 -10.48 -6.67 -5.74
N GLY A 91 -10.05 -6.72 -4.47
CA GLY A 91 -8.66 -6.94 -4.09
C GLY A 91 -8.11 -8.30 -4.56
N ASN A 92 -8.90 -9.37 -4.48
CA ASN A 92 -8.48 -10.67 -4.99
C ASN A 92 -8.33 -10.67 -6.52
N GLU A 93 -9.21 -9.97 -7.24
CA GLU A 93 -9.08 -9.79 -8.70
C GLU A 93 -7.84 -8.96 -9.07
N ILE A 94 -7.44 -7.98 -8.25
CA ILE A 94 -6.16 -7.26 -8.37
C ILE A 94 -4.97 -8.21 -8.19
N LEU A 95 -4.95 -9.01 -7.13
CA LEU A 95 -3.87 -9.97 -6.85
C LEU A 95 -3.75 -11.04 -7.95
N LYS A 96 -4.88 -11.55 -8.44
CA LYS A 96 -4.94 -12.55 -9.53
C LYS A 96 -4.30 -12.06 -10.82
N ARG A 97 -4.28 -10.74 -11.05
CA ARG A 97 -3.63 -10.09 -12.20
C ARG A 97 -2.13 -9.81 -11.98
N GLY A 98 -1.53 -10.40 -10.95
CA GLY A 98 -0.09 -10.32 -10.67
C GLY A 98 0.34 -9.07 -9.91
N CYS A 99 -0.60 -8.31 -9.34
CA CYS A 99 -0.28 -7.20 -8.44
C CYS A 99 0.44 -7.73 -7.20
N GLY A 100 1.60 -7.16 -6.87
CA GLY A 100 2.28 -7.43 -5.61
C GLY A 100 1.45 -6.93 -4.42
N VAL A 101 1.51 -7.62 -3.28
CA VAL A 101 0.76 -7.25 -2.06
C VAL A 101 1.15 -5.87 -1.49
N ASN A 102 2.38 -5.43 -1.78
CA ASN A 102 2.92 -4.12 -1.41
C ASN A 102 2.92 -3.11 -2.57
N ASP A 103 2.40 -3.49 -3.74
CA ASP A 103 2.22 -2.54 -4.83
C ASP A 103 1.20 -1.47 -4.45
N ARG A 104 1.31 -0.31 -5.11
CA ARG A 104 0.56 0.89 -4.75
C ARG A 104 -0.19 1.47 -5.96
N ASP A 105 -1.37 2.01 -5.68
CA ASP A 105 -2.16 2.80 -6.62
C ASP A 105 -1.40 4.07 -7.03
N GLY A 106 -1.34 4.37 -8.32
CA GLY A 106 -0.61 5.52 -8.84
C GLY A 106 -1.12 6.87 -8.38
N LEU A 107 -2.43 6.96 -8.05
CA LEU A 107 -3.03 8.23 -7.64
C LEU A 107 -2.83 8.48 -6.15
N THR A 108 -3.22 7.52 -5.31
CA THR A 108 -3.23 7.67 -3.85
C THR A 108 -1.95 7.20 -3.17
N ASP A 109 -1.10 6.46 -3.89
CA ASP A 109 0.05 5.72 -3.34
C ASP A 109 -0.35 4.75 -2.20
N MET A 110 -1.64 4.35 -2.13
CA MET A 110 -2.16 3.37 -1.19
C MET A 110 -1.95 1.95 -1.72
N SER A 111 -1.53 1.04 -0.84
CA SER A 111 -1.57 -0.41 -1.10
C SER A 111 -2.95 -1.00 -0.77
N LEU A 112 -3.16 -2.28 -1.11
CA LEU A 112 -4.40 -2.98 -0.75
C LEU A 112 -4.67 -2.98 0.76
N LEU A 113 -3.62 -3.06 1.60
CA LEU A 113 -3.79 -3.02 3.05
C LEU A 113 -4.35 -1.67 3.54
N HIS A 114 -3.94 -0.57 2.92
CA HIS A 114 -4.52 0.75 3.18
C HIS A 114 -6.00 0.81 2.76
N TYR A 115 -6.33 0.24 1.60
CA TYR A 115 -7.71 0.15 1.13
C TYR A 115 -8.60 -0.72 2.02
N CYS A 116 -8.06 -1.76 2.69
CA CYS A 116 -8.81 -2.48 3.73
C CYS A 116 -9.20 -1.56 4.90
N CYS A 117 -8.29 -0.69 5.36
CA CYS A 117 -8.60 0.27 6.42
C CYS A 117 -9.69 1.25 6.03
N LYS A 118 -9.65 1.73 4.78
CA LYS A 118 -10.71 2.55 4.18
C LYS A 118 -12.05 1.79 4.11
N ALA A 119 -12.03 0.54 3.64
CA ALA A 119 -13.21 -0.29 3.45
C ALA A 119 -13.86 -0.79 4.74
N GLY A 120 -13.18 -0.72 5.88
CA GLY A 120 -13.77 -1.07 7.17
C GLY A 120 -14.57 0.06 7.83
N ALA A 121 -14.65 1.23 7.21
CA ALA A 121 -15.28 2.41 7.82
C ALA A 121 -16.77 2.18 8.15
N PRO A 122 -17.24 2.58 9.34
CA PRO A 122 -18.63 2.40 9.75
C PRO A 122 -19.62 3.09 8.80
N GLY A 123 -20.72 2.41 8.49
CA GLY A 123 -21.82 2.96 7.68
C GLY A 123 -21.58 2.95 6.16
N ILE A 124 -20.34 2.77 5.70
CA ILE A 124 -20.02 2.63 4.27
C ILE A 124 -19.64 1.18 3.93
N GLY A 125 -18.77 0.55 4.71
CA GLY A 125 -18.18 -0.74 4.38
C GLY A 125 -18.48 -1.84 5.39
N ASP A 126 -17.61 -2.85 5.43
CA ASP A 126 -17.73 -4.02 6.32
C ASP A 126 -16.39 -4.26 7.02
N ALA A 127 -16.33 -3.93 8.31
CA ALA A 127 -15.10 -4.00 9.10
C ALA A 127 -14.57 -5.43 9.25
N ASP A 128 -15.43 -6.43 9.38
CA ASP A 128 -15.01 -7.82 9.59
C ASP A 128 -14.51 -8.43 8.29
N MET A 129 -15.19 -8.16 7.16
CA MET A 129 -14.73 -8.59 5.84
C MET A 129 -13.40 -7.92 5.48
N ALA A 130 -13.28 -6.61 5.72
CA ALA A 130 -12.04 -5.87 5.48
C ALA A 130 -10.90 -6.38 6.39
N ALA A 131 -11.18 -6.71 7.65
CA ALA A 131 -10.21 -7.28 8.58
C ALA A 131 -9.74 -8.67 8.14
N SER A 132 -10.65 -9.50 7.65
CA SER A 132 -10.33 -10.83 7.11
C SER A 132 -9.41 -10.72 5.89
N PHE A 133 -9.73 -9.83 4.95
CA PHE A 133 -8.88 -9.61 3.78
C PHE A 133 -7.53 -9.00 4.15
N ALA A 134 -7.47 -8.09 5.12
CA ALA A 134 -6.20 -7.56 5.63
C ALA A 134 -5.32 -8.66 6.24
N GLN A 135 -5.89 -9.59 7.01
CA GLN A 135 -5.16 -10.75 7.53
C GLN A 135 -4.60 -11.63 6.40
N GLN A 136 -5.38 -11.85 5.33
CA GLN A 136 -4.90 -12.54 4.14
C GLN A 136 -3.71 -11.81 3.52
N LEU A 137 -3.82 -10.50 3.28
CA LEU A 137 -2.72 -9.69 2.72
C LEU A 137 -1.45 -9.75 3.59
N LEU A 138 -1.59 -9.64 4.91
CA LEU A 138 -0.48 -9.74 5.86
C LEU A 138 0.19 -11.13 5.82
N SER A 139 -0.59 -12.20 5.72
CA SER A 139 -0.05 -13.57 5.57
C SER A 139 0.66 -13.80 4.24
N LEU A 140 0.32 -13.02 3.21
CA LEU A 140 1.00 -12.98 1.92
C LEU A 140 2.22 -12.05 1.90
N GLY A 141 2.55 -11.39 3.03
CA GLY A 141 3.73 -10.53 3.17
C GLY A 141 3.47 -9.04 2.95
N ALA A 142 2.21 -8.58 3.06
CA ALA A 142 1.94 -7.15 3.11
C ALA A 142 2.65 -6.49 4.31
N GLU A 143 3.28 -5.34 4.10
CA GLU A 143 4.03 -4.62 5.11
C GLU A 143 3.12 -3.63 5.85
N PRO A 144 2.82 -3.82 7.16
CA PRO A 144 1.92 -2.94 7.90
C PRO A 144 2.50 -1.52 8.11
N GLY A 145 3.83 -1.41 8.12
CA GLY A 145 4.56 -0.14 8.22
C GLY A 145 4.75 0.58 6.88
N LEU A 146 4.29 0.02 5.75
CA LEU A 146 4.34 0.70 4.46
C LEU A 146 3.55 2.01 4.53
N ARG A 147 4.12 3.08 3.97
CA ARG A 147 3.53 4.41 3.98
C ARG A 147 3.16 4.87 2.58
N SER A 148 2.01 5.54 2.47
CA SER A 148 1.69 6.34 1.30
C SER A 148 2.64 7.53 1.22
N ARG A 149 3.05 7.90 0.02
CA ARG A 149 3.95 9.03 -0.22
C ARG A 149 3.31 10.37 0.13
N TRP A 150 2.01 10.52 -0.14
CA TRP A 150 1.33 11.81 -0.12
C TRP A 150 0.80 12.23 1.24
N THR A 151 0.55 11.28 2.13
CA THR A 151 0.09 11.56 3.51
C THR A 151 1.11 11.09 4.55
N ASN A 152 2.14 10.37 4.11
CA ASN A 152 3.08 9.66 4.98
C ASN A 152 2.38 8.77 6.01
N MET A 153 1.15 8.31 5.72
CA MET A 153 0.34 7.50 6.63
C MET A 153 0.55 6.02 6.32
N SER A 154 0.68 5.21 7.37
CA SER A 154 0.61 3.75 7.28
C SER A 154 -0.83 3.25 7.42
N ALA A 155 -1.04 1.95 7.23
CA ALA A 155 -2.34 1.30 7.43
C ALA A 155 -2.94 1.60 8.82
N LEU A 156 -2.12 1.64 9.88
CA LEU A 156 -2.58 1.96 11.23
C LEU A 156 -3.20 3.37 11.32
N HIS A 157 -2.57 4.36 10.68
CA HIS A 157 -3.06 5.74 10.67
C HIS A 157 -4.39 5.84 9.91
N TYR A 158 -4.55 5.11 8.80
CA TYR A 158 -5.81 5.07 8.07
C TYR A 158 -6.92 4.35 8.85
N ALA A 159 -6.62 3.25 9.53
CA ALA A 159 -7.59 2.54 10.36
C ALA A 159 -8.09 3.44 11.51
N ALA A 160 -7.21 4.26 12.07
CA ALA A 160 -7.58 5.29 13.05
C ALA A 160 -8.42 6.42 12.44
N TYR A 161 -8.01 6.95 11.28
CA TYR A 161 -8.71 8.02 10.57
C TYR A 161 -10.16 7.65 10.23
N PHE A 162 -10.42 6.39 9.89
CA PHE A 162 -11.73 5.87 9.48
C PHE A 162 -12.56 5.22 10.61
N ASP A 163 -12.11 5.30 11.87
CA ASP A 163 -12.74 4.68 13.04
C ASP A 163 -12.92 3.15 12.95
N VAL A 164 -11.87 2.42 12.55
CA VAL A 164 -11.93 0.97 12.29
C VAL A 164 -11.10 0.16 13.30
N PRO A 165 -11.61 -0.10 14.53
CA PRO A 165 -10.87 -0.78 15.58
C PRO A 165 -10.48 -2.23 15.24
N GLN A 166 -11.24 -2.92 14.38
CA GLN A 166 -10.91 -4.27 13.90
C GLN A 166 -9.60 -4.26 13.12
N LEU A 167 -9.44 -3.29 12.21
CA LEU A 167 -8.22 -3.14 11.40
C LEU A 167 -7.05 -2.64 12.24
N ILE A 168 -7.28 -1.78 13.24
CA ILE A 168 -6.25 -1.39 14.22
C ILE A 168 -5.65 -2.64 14.89
N ARG A 169 -6.50 -3.56 15.37
CA ARG A 169 -6.06 -4.80 16.02
C ARG A 169 -5.30 -5.70 15.04
N VAL A 170 -5.82 -5.91 13.84
CA VAL A 170 -5.17 -6.74 12.81
C VAL A 170 -3.80 -6.20 12.43
N VAL A 171 -3.71 -4.89 12.14
CA VAL A 171 -2.46 -4.24 11.73
C VAL A 171 -1.43 -4.29 12.85
N LEU A 172 -1.80 -3.90 14.08
CA LEU A 172 -0.87 -3.90 15.21
C LEU A 172 -0.40 -5.31 15.60
N HIS A 173 -1.24 -6.33 15.43
CA HIS A 173 -0.84 -7.71 15.68
C HIS A 173 0.26 -8.19 14.73
N ALA A 174 0.30 -7.66 13.50
CA ALA A 174 1.34 -7.97 12.51
C ALA A 174 2.53 -6.98 12.51
N SER A 175 2.45 -5.92 13.31
CA SER A 175 3.46 -4.87 13.40
C SER A 175 4.58 -5.20 14.39
N GLN A 176 5.72 -4.51 14.24
CA GLN A 176 6.80 -4.58 15.22
C GLN A 176 6.40 -3.91 16.55
N PRO A 177 7.02 -4.32 17.68
CA PRO A 177 6.80 -3.64 18.96
C PRO A 177 7.09 -2.14 18.86
N GLY A 178 6.19 -1.31 19.42
CA GLY A 178 6.31 0.15 19.42
C GLY A 178 5.67 0.85 18.22
N GLU A 179 5.21 0.11 17.20
CA GLU A 179 4.55 0.69 16.01
C GLU A 179 3.25 1.47 16.33
N VAL A 180 2.65 1.21 17.50
CA VAL A 180 1.43 1.89 17.97
C VAL A 180 1.58 3.41 18.07
N ASP A 181 2.79 3.90 18.39
CA ASP A 181 3.08 5.33 18.53
C ASP A 181 3.88 5.87 17.34
N THR A 182 3.86 5.19 16.19
CA THR A 182 4.45 5.76 14.97
C THR A 182 3.72 7.03 14.57
N THR A 183 4.50 7.99 14.08
CA THR A 183 4.01 9.31 13.66
C THR A 183 3.88 9.39 12.14
N CYS A 184 3.02 10.24 11.59
CA CYS A 184 3.06 10.67 10.19
C CYS A 184 3.34 12.18 10.08
N SER A 185 4.10 12.60 9.07
CA SER A 185 4.51 14.02 8.91
C SER A 185 3.33 14.94 8.64
N ASP A 186 2.32 14.46 7.93
CA ASP A 186 1.26 15.33 7.38
C ASP A 186 0.15 15.60 8.39
N PHE A 187 0.26 15.03 9.58
CA PHE A 187 -0.63 15.28 10.70
C PHE A 187 0.12 15.86 11.90
N ASP A 188 1.00 16.83 11.66
CA ASP A 188 1.85 17.48 12.68
C ASP A 188 2.67 16.48 13.51
N PHE A 189 3.21 15.44 12.87
CA PHE A 189 3.86 14.30 13.54
C PHE A 189 2.95 13.58 14.55
N GLY A 190 1.65 13.60 14.29
CA GLY A 190 0.65 12.90 15.08
C GLY A 190 0.74 11.39 14.92
N THR A 191 0.46 10.69 16.01
CA THR A 191 0.28 9.23 16.01
C THR A 191 -1.13 8.84 15.57
N ALA A 192 -1.37 7.55 15.35
CA ALA A 192 -2.72 7.04 15.09
C ALA A 192 -3.74 7.49 16.16
N LEU A 193 -3.33 7.60 17.44
CA LEU A 193 -4.20 8.07 18.51
C LEU A 193 -4.58 9.55 18.35
N HIS A 194 -3.63 10.40 17.92
CA HIS A 194 -3.88 11.81 17.66
C HIS A 194 -4.90 11.99 16.52
N ILE A 195 -4.72 11.23 15.44
CA ILE A 195 -5.63 11.23 14.27
C ILE A 195 -7.03 10.76 14.67
N ALA A 196 -7.14 9.68 15.45
CA ALA A 196 -8.44 9.21 15.92
C ALA A 196 -9.14 10.26 16.79
N ALA A 197 -8.39 10.93 17.68
CA ALA A 197 -8.93 11.96 18.57
C ALA A 197 -9.40 13.20 17.80
N SER A 198 -8.63 13.68 16.81
CA SER A 198 -9.02 14.85 15.99
C SER A 198 -10.26 14.60 15.16
N ASN A 199 -10.45 13.37 14.70
CA ASN A 199 -11.57 12.98 13.85
C ASN A 199 -12.79 12.50 14.64
N LEU A 200 -12.75 12.55 15.98
CA LEU A 200 -13.80 12.06 16.87
C LEU A 200 -14.08 10.55 16.72
N CYS A 201 -13.10 9.79 16.24
CA CYS A 201 -13.13 8.34 16.06
C CYS A 201 -13.02 7.64 17.42
N SER A 202 -14.12 7.65 18.17
CA SER A 202 -14.16 7.22 19.57
C SER A 202 -13.85 5.73 19.73
N SER A 203 -14.21 4.90 18.75
CA SER A 203 -13.96 3.46 18.78
C SER A 203 -12.47 3.17 18.59
N ALA A 204 -11.84 3.87 17.66
CA ALA A 204 -10.40 3.83 17.42
C ALA A 204 -9.60 4.37 18.60
N VAL A 205 -9.98 5.52 19.17
CA VAL A 205 -9.34 6.08 20.38
C VAL A 205 -9.34 5.06 21.51
N LYS A 206 -10.50 4.47 21.81
CA LYS A 206 -10.62 3.45 22.85
C LYS A 206 -9.72 2.25 22.55
N CYS A 207 -9.76 1.73 21.32
CA CYS A 207 -8.96 0.58 20.91
C CYS A 207 -7.45 0.84 21.02
N LEU A 208 -6.98 2.00 20.55
CA LEU A 208 -5.57 2.38 20.61
C LEU A 208 -5.05 2.50 22.04
N LEU A 209 -5.84 3.11 22.94
CA LEU A 209 -5.51 3.18 24.37
C LEU A 209 -5.45 1.80 25.03
N GLU A 210 -6.39 0.90 24.70
CA GLU A 210 -6.35 -0.50 25.15
C GLU A 210 -5.10 -1.25 24.65
N LEU A 211 -4.58 -0.86 23.48
CA LEU A 211 -3.36 -1.42 22.87
C LEU A 211 -2.08 -0.67 23.28
N GLY A 212 -2.16 0.24 24.27
CA GLY A 212 -1.01 0.89 24.88
C GLY A 212 -0.50 2.14 24.15
N ALA A 213 -1.28 2.74 23.25
CA ALA A 213 -0.93 4.02 22.64
C ALA A 213 -0.75 5.11 23.71
N ASN A 214 0.30 5.92 23.58
CA ASN A 214 0.61 6.96 24.55
C ASN A 214 -0.12 8.28 24.23
N PRO A 215 -1.11 8.70 25.04
CA PRO A 215 -1.85 9.95 24.80
C PRO A 215 -1.02 11.22 25.01
N THR A 216 0.16 11.10 25.61
CA THR A 216 1.08 12.22 25.85
C THR A 216 2.24 12.25 24.85
N PHE A 217 2.25 11.34 23.87
CA PHE A 217 3.31 11.26 22.88
C PHE A 217 3.40 12.59 22.12
N ARG A 218 4.62 13.12 22.00
CA ARG A 218 4.90 14.31 21.19
C ARG A 218 5.90 13.89 20.13
N GLY A 219 5.47 13.90 18.88
CA GLY A 219 6.38 13.71 17.75
C GLY A 219 7.51 14.72 17.85
N VAL A 220 8.76 14.23 17.84
CA VAL A 220 9.91 15.12 17.76
C VAL A 220 9.99 15.67 16.34
N CYS A 221 9.53 16.91 16.15
CA CYS A 221 9.83 17.64 14.93
C CYS A 221 11.34 17.92 14.89
N HIS A 222 12.07 17.22 14.03
CA HIS A 222 13.47 17.54 13.74
C HIS A 222 13.59 18.83 12.88
N SER A 223 12.77 19.85 13.13
CA SER A 223 12.75 21.13 12.41
C SER A 223 13.22 22.31 13.27
N SER A 224 14.20 22.08 14.16
CA SER A 224 15.02 23.17 14.73
C SER A 224 16.26 23.50 13.89
N VAL A 225 16.31 23.10 12.62
CA VAL A 225 17.31 23.62 11.69
C VAL A 225 16.58 24.12 10.44
N ILE A 226 16.63 25.45 10.27
CA ILE A 226 16.26 26.29 9.11
C ILE A 226 14.81 26.26 8.63
N GLY A 227 14.11 27.38 8.91
CA GLY A 227 12.73 27.59 8.52
C GLY A 227 12.54 28.06 7.09
N THR A 228 11.30 27.90 6.63
CA THR A 228 10.61 28.80 5.69
C THR A 228 9.11 28.55 5.87
N ASP A 229 8.35 29.64 6.04
CA ASP A 229 6.89 29.67 6.01
C ASP A 229 6.34 28.92 4.79
N HIS A 230 5.43 27.97 5.02
CA HIS A 230 4.45 27.57 4.03
C HIS A 230 3.06 27.71 4.63
N GLN A 231 2.30 28.64 4.07
CA GLN A 231 0.88 28.82 4.35
C GLN A 231 0.08 27.58 3.94
N PRO A 232 -1.03 27.29 4.63
CA PRO A 232 -1.89 26.15 4.32
C PRO A 232 -2.59 26.35 2.97
N VAL A 233 -2.59 25.31 2.15
CA VAL A 233 -3.47 25.19 0.98
C VAL A 233 -4.79 24.64 1.49
N GLU A 234 -5.81 25.49 1.57
CA GLU A 234 -7.19 25.05 1.72
C GLU A 234 -7.64 24.32 0.44
N ILE A 235 -8.41 23.24 0.67
CA ILE A 235 -9.07 22.33 -0.27
C ILE A 235 -9.75 22.98 -1.48
#